data_AF-A0A527XIB0-F1
#
_entry.id   AF-A0A527XIB0-F1
#
_cell.length_a   1.000
_cell.length_b   1.000
_cell.length_c   1.000
_cell.angle_alpha   90.00
_cell.angle_beta   90.00
_cell.angle_gamma   90.00
#
_symmetry.space_group_name_H-M   'P 1'
#
loop_
_entity.id
_entity.type
_entity.pdbx_description
1 polymer ?
#
loop_
_entity_poly.entity_id
_entity_poly.type
_entity_poly.pdbx_seq_one_letter_code
_entity_poly.pdbx_strand_id
1 'polypeptide(L)'
;TFQEIEIGMGLARAHRVTYVGELGWELYVSTDQAAHVFEAIDDAGGDVGLKLCGLHTLDSCRIEKAFRHFGHDITDEDNVLE
;
A
#
# COMPACT_ATOMS: atom_id res chain seq x y z
N THR A 1 13.68 0.64 3.65
CA THR A 1 13.87 0.77 5.11
C THR A 1 12.51 0.94 5.76
N PHE A 2 12.35 0.54 7.01
CA PHE A 2 11.09 0.71 7.76
C PHE A 2 11.33 1.45 9.06
N GLN A 3 10.26 2.05 9.60
CA GLN A 3 10.24 2.67 10.93
C GLN A 3 9.00 2.22 11.69
N GLU A 4 9.10 2.15 13.01
CA GLU A 4 7.93 2.04 13.89
C GLU A 4 7.38 3.43 14.17
N ILE A 5 6.08 3.60 14.00
CA ILE A 5 5.37 4.86 14.20
C ILE A 5 4.07 4.62 14.97
N GLU A 6 3.56 5.69 15.57
CA GLU A 6 2.23 5.70 16.16
C GLU A 6 1.24 6.37 15.21
N ILE A 7 0.06 5.76 15.03
CA ILE A 7 -1.06 6.30 14.26
C ILE A 7 -2.31 6.19 15.12
N GLY A 8 -2.83 7.33 15.56
CA GLY A 8 -4.02 7.37 16.41
C GLY A 8 -3.90 6.50 17.66
N MET A 9 -2.79 6.49 18.39
CA MET A 9 -2.54 5.59 19.54
C MET A 9 -2.33 4.11 19.19
N GLY A 10 -2.39 3.71 17.91
CA GLY A 10 -2.01 2.37 17.44
C GLY A 10 -0.56 2.34 16.96
N LEU A 11 0.17 1.23 17.19
CA LEU A 11 1.51 1.03 16.66
C LEU A 11 1.46 0.44 15.24
N ALA A 12 2.25 1.03 14.33
CA ALA A 12 2.36 0.58 12.96
C ALA A 12 3.83 0.50 12.53
N ARG A 13 4.14 -0.48 11.69
CA ARG A 13 5.42 -0.53 10.96
C ARG A 13 5.22 0.09 9.58
N ALA A 14 5.82 1.26 9.36
CA ALA A 14 5.73 1.99 8.11
C ALA A 14 6.89 1.62 7.19
N HIS A 15 6.58 1.04 6.03
CA HIS A 15 7.54 0.74 4.97
C HIS A 15 7.42 1.77 3.87
N ARG A 16 8.56 2.37 3.50
CA ARG A 16 8.59 3.34 2.41
C ARG A 16 8.66 2.63 1.05
N VAL A 17 7.51 2.12 0.62
CA VAL A 17 7.32 1.35 -0.62
C VAL A 17 5.89 1.53 -1.11
N THR A 18 5.66 1.50 -2.43
CA THR A 18 4.33 1.53 -3.02
C THR A 18 4.28 0.66 -4.28
N TYR A 19 3.12 0.08 -4.55
CA TYR A 19 2.88 -0.64 -5.81
C TYR A 19 2.27 0.25 -6.91
N VAL A 20 1.94 1.51 -6.59
CA VAL A 20 1.46 2.50 -7.57
C VAL A 20 2.56 3.45 -8.09
N GLY A 21 3.76 3.38 -7.51
CA GLY A 21 4.91 4.19 -7.93
C GLY A 21 4.87 5.67 -7.56
N GLU A 22 3.97 6.05 -6.64
CA GLU A 22 3.83 7.40 -6.09
C GLU A 22 4.39 7.50 -4.66
N LEU A 23 4.38 8.71 -4.09
CA LEU A 23 4.74 8.94 -2.70
C LEU A 23 3.75 8.24 -1.76
N GLY A 24 4.22 7.29 -0.94
CA GLY A 24 3.37 6.62 0.03
C GLY A 24 4.12 5.63 0.91
N TRP A 25 3.37 4.96 1.77
CA TRP A 25 3.88 3.93 2.69
C TRP A 25 2.91 2.75 2.74
N GLU A 26 3.46 1.56 2.93
CA GLU A 26 2.70 0.40 3.39
C GLU A 26 2.72 0.39 4.93
N LEU A 27 1.53 0.34 5.52
CA LEU A 27 1.34 0.39 6.97
C LEU A 27 0.92 -0.99 7.46
N TYR A 28 1.79 -1.62 8.25
CA TYR A 28 1.48 -2.90 8.88
C TYR A 28 1.07 -2.65 10.33
N VAL A 29 -0.15 -3.06 10.66
CA VAL A 29 -0.79 -2.86 11.97
C VAL A 29 -1.26 -4.19 12.55
N SER A 30 -1.37 -4.28 13.87
CA SER A 30 -1.97 -5.46 14.51
C SER A 30 -3.46 -5.55 14.16
N THR A 31 -3.97 -6.76 13.94
CA THR A 31 -5.34 -7.00 13.46
C THR A 31 -6.40 -6.41 14.40
N ASP A 32 -6.17 -6.43 15.71
CA ASP A 32 -7.08 -5.86 16.71
C ASP A 32 -7.17 -4.33 16.65
N GLN A 33 -6.16 -3.66 16.08
CA GLN A 33 -6.10 -2.19 15.91
C GLN A 33 -6.43 -1.73 14.49
N ALA A 34 -6.61 -2.64 13.54
CA ALA A 34 -6.68 -2.30 12.12
C ALA A 34 -7.83 -1.34 11.76
N ALA A 35 -9.02 -1.58 12.32
CA ALA A 35 -10.19 -0.71 12.10
C ALA A 35 -9.94 0.70 12.65
N HIS A 36 -9.45 0.79 13.89
CA HIS A 36 -9.16 2.05 14.56
C HIS A 36 -8.09 2.87 13.83
N VAL A 37 -6.99 2.24 13.40
CA VAL A 37 -5.95 2.93 12.63
C VAL A 37 -6.47 3.40 11.27
N PHE A 38 -7.30 2.60 10.60
CA PHE A 38 -7.93 2.99 9.33
C PHE A 38 -8.82 4.23 9.51
N GLU A 39 -9.72 4.21 10.50
CA GLU A 39 -10.62 5.34 10.81
C GLU A 39 -9.82 6.61 11.13
N ALA A 40 -8.75 6.50 11.93
CA ALA A 40 -7.88 7.64 12.25
C ALA A 40 -7.20 8.25 11.00
N ILE A 41 -6.87 7.44 9.99
CA ILE A 41 -6.30 7.91 8.72
C ILE A 41 -7.37 8.55 7.84
N ASP A 42 -8.56 7.95 7.75
CA ASP A 42 -9.68 8.46 6.94
C ASP A 42 -10.16 9.83 7.47
N ASP A 43 -10.33 9.95 8.78
CA ASP A 43 -10.71 11.20 9.46
C ASP A 43 -9.68 12.31 9.19
N ALA A 44 -8.38 12.01 9.29
CA ALA A 44 -7.31 12.97 8.99
C ALA A 44 -7.18 13.30 7.50
N GLY A 45 -7.66 12.41 6.63
CA GLY A 45 -7.60 12.54 5.17
C GLY A 45 -8.61 13.52 4.58
N GLY A 46 -9.66 13.89 5.32
CA GLY A 46 -10.72 14.76 4.84
C GLY A 46 -10.23 16.10 4.30
N ASP A 47 -9.29 16.74 5.01
CA ASP A 47 -8.76 18.07 4.65
C ASP A 47 -7.93 18.07 3.35
N VAL A 48 -7.37 16.92 2.97
CA VAL A 48 -6.55 16.75 1.76
C VAL A 48 -7.28 16.04 0.63
N GLY A 49 -8.58 15.78 0.79
CA GLY A 49 -9.40 15.11 -0.21
C GLY A 49 -9.02 13.65 -0.43
N LEU A 50 -8.66 12.94 0.63
CA LEU A 50 -8.38 11.51 0.60
C LEU A 50 -9.54 10.75 -0.03
N LYS A 51 -9.22 9.72 -0.83
CA LYS A 51 -10.19 8.83 -1.45
C LYS A 51 -9.73 7.40 -1.30
N LEU A 52 -10.66 6.54 -0.92
CA LEU A 52 -10.46 5.10 -0.95
C LEU A 52 -10.39 4.63 -2.41
N CYS A 53 -9.45 3.74 -2.69
CA CYS A 53 -9.28 3.13 -4.00
C CYS A 53 -9.29 1.60 -3.88
N GLY A 54 -9.79 0.96 -4.93
CA GLY A 54 -9.88 -0.50 -5.00
C GLY A 54 -8.73 -1.11 -5.79
N LEU A 55 -8.75 -2.44 -5.89
CA LEU A 55 -7.72 -3.22 -6.57
C LEU A 55 -7.56 -2.90 -8.06
N HIS A 56 -8.64 -2.48 -8.76
CA HIS A 56 -8.53 -2.10 -10.18
C HIS A 56 -7.73 -0.81 -10.39
N THR A 57 -7.82 0.16 -9.47
CA THR A 57 -6.98 1.36 -9.52
C THR A 57 -5.53 0.99 -9.28
N LEU A 58 -5.28 0.11 -8.30
CA LEU A 58 -3.95 -0.41 -8.02
C LEU A 58 -3.34 -1.09 -9.26
N ASP A 59 -4.12 -1.94 -9.93
CA ASP A 59 -3.69 -2.64 -11.14
C ASP A 59 -3.44 -1.68 -12.32
N SER A 60 -4.28 -0.66 -12.49
CA SER A 60 -4.03 0.38 -13.50
C SER A 60 -2.72 1.11 -13.25
N CYS A 61 -2.48 1.60 -12.03
CA CYS A 61 -1.29 2.38 -11.71
C CYS A 61 -0.01 1.54 -11.76
N ARG A 62 -0.04 0.28 -11.28
CA ARG A 62 1.16 -0.58 -11.31
C ARG A 62 1.59 -0.92 -12.74
N ILE A 63 0.64 -1.01 -13.68
CA ILE A 63 0.94 -1.19 -15.11
C ILE A 63 1.66 0.04 -15.68
N GLU A 64 1.23 1.27 -15.32
CA GLU A 64 1.92 2.51 -15.75
C GLU A 64 3.38 2.57 -15.27
N LYS A 65 3.71 1.89 -14.17
CA LYS A 65 5.07 1.76 -13.63
C LYS A 65 5.83 0.55 -14.16
N ALA A 66 5.20 -0.27 -15.00
CA ALA A 66 5.71 -1.55 -15.48
C ALA A 66 6.11 -2.51 -14.33
N PHE A 67 5.38 -2.50 -13.21
CA PHE A 67 5.55 -3.48 -12.16
C PHE A 67 4.88 -4.80 -12.55
N ARG A 68 5.66 -5.89 -12.45
CA ARG A 68 5.22 -7.24 -12.80
C ARG A 68 4.42 -7.85 -11.65
N HIS A 69 3.36 -8.55 -12.02
CA HIS A 69 2.51 -9.35 -11.13
C HIS A 69 2.77 -10.84 -11.42
N PHE A 70 3.32 -11.55 -10.44
CA PHE A 70 3.51 -12.99 -10.52
C PHE A 70 2.18 -13.74 -10.66
N GLY A 71 2.11 -14.70 -11.59
CA GLY A 71 0.91 -15.40 -12.01
C GLY A 71 0.14 -14.74 -13.15
N HIS A 72 0.48 -13.51 -13.54
CA HIS A 72 -0.14 -12.82 -14.68
C HIS A 72 0.88 -12.36 -15.73
N ASP A 73 1.88 -11.56 -15.32
CA ASP A 73 2.89 -11.03 -16.24
C ASP A 73 4.14 -11.91 -16.30
N ILE A 74 4.42 -12.64 -15.21
CA ILE A 74 5.50 -13.63 -15.09
C ILE A 74 4.97 -14.84 -14.33
N THR A 75 5.47 -16.01 -14.62
CA THR A 75 5.06 -17.28 -14.03
C THR A 75 6.28 -18.08 -13.58
N ASP A 76 6.07 -19.31 -13.14
CA ASP A 76 7.13 -20.27 -12.85
C ASP A 76 7.80 -20.84 -14.11
N GLU A 77 7.25 -20.57 -15.30
CA GLU A 77 7.85 -20.92 -16.59
C GLU A 77 8.85 -19.86 -17.08
N ASP A 78 8.81 -18.65 -16.53
CA ASP A 78 9.65 -17.52 -16.93
C ASP A 78 10.92 -17.41 -16.07
N ASN A 79 11.96 -16.79 -16.62
CA ASN A 79 13.18 -16.46 -15.89
C ASN A 79 13.38 -14.94 -15.80
N VAL A 80 14.32 -14.48 -14.97
CA VAL A 80 14.49 -13.03 -14.67
C VAL A 80 14.90 -12.20 -15.90
N LEU A 81 15.42 -12.82 -16.96
CA LEU A 81 15.85 -12.12 -18.18
C LEU A 81 14.75 -11.94 -19.23
N GLU A 82 13.75 -12.81 -19.23
CA GLU A 82 12.62 -12.81 -20.16
C GLU A 82 11.46 -11.99 -19.59
#